data_AF-S7NMS5-F1
#
_entry.id   AF-S7NMS5-F1
#
_cell.length_a   1.000
_cell.length_b   1.000
_cell.length_c   1.000
_cell.angle_alpha   90.00
_cell.angle_beta   90.00
_cell.angle_gamma   90.00
#
_symmetry.space_group_name_H-M   'P 1'
#
loop_
_entity.id
_entity.type
_entity.pdbx_description
1 polymer ?
#
loop_
_entity_poly.entity_id
_entity_poly.type
_entity_poly.pdbx_seq_one_letter_code
_entity_poly.pdbx_strand_id
1 'polypeptide(L)'
;MVYGNKLNFLWTLGFYLVASQTPTVPSIEDKKFIEDCVAAHNEMRRTVQPSAANMKYMTWDEGLAKTAKSWANKCKFEHNYCPANRCHPTFAYVGENIWLGILYQYIPAIAIRSWYNERQFYTYSSQQCTKVCGHYTQVNI
;
A
#
# COMPACT_ATOMS: atom_id res chain seq x y z
N MET A 1 7.43 -18.93 -67.82
CA MET A 1 7.02 -19.98 -66.86
C MET A 1 7.98 -19.87 -65.68
N VAL A 2 7.65 -19.36 -64.49
CA VAL A 2 6.56 -19.66 -63.52
C VAL A 2 7.06 -20.57 -62.38
N TYR A 3 6.85 -20.06 -61.15
CA TYR A 3 7.01 -20.63 -59.78
C TYR A 3 8.44 -20.96 -59.29
N GLY A 4 8.88 -20.67 -58.06
CA GLY A 4 8.21 -20.16 -56.86
C GLY A 4 8.54 -21.03 -55.63
N ASN A 5 9.20 -20.44 -54.61
CA ASN A 5 9.24 -20.73 -53.17
C ASN A 5 9.47 -22.16 -52.62
N LYS A 6 10.36 -22.27 -51.62
CA LYS A 6 10.06 -22.55 -50.17
C LYS A 6 11.37 -22.71 -49.36
N LEU A 7 11.70 -21.73 -48.52
CA LEU A 7 11.54 -21.72 -47.06
C LEU A 7 12.37 -22.75 -46.27
N ASN A 8 13.27 -22.25 -45.42
CA ASN A 8 13.39 -22.74 -44.04
C ASN A 8 13.87 -21.60 -43.12
N PHE A 9 12.97 -20.63 -42.91
CA PHE A 9 13.11 -19.57 -41.92
C PHE A 9 12.14 -19.85 -40.76
N LEU A 10 12.35 -20.98 -40.05
CA LEU A 10 11.44 -21.45 -39.00
C LEU A 10 12.12 -21.73 -37.66
N TRP A 11 13.20 -21.02 -37.31
CA TRP A 11 13.81 -21.17 -35.97
C TRP A 11 14.21 -19.89 -35.24
N THR A 12 13.86 -18.69 -35.73
CA THR A 12 14.34 -17.42 -35.12
C THR A 12 13.27 -16.49 -34.55
N LEU A 13 12.01 -16.90 -34.48
CA LEU A 13 10.90 -16.05 -34.00
C LEU A 13 10.08 -16.68 -32.86
N GLY A 14 10.63 -17.68 -32.17
CA GLY A 14 9.96 -18.39 -31.06
C GLY A 14 10.41 -18.01 -29.66
N PHE A 15 11.40 -17.14 -29.50
CA PHE A 15 11.92 -16.70 -28.20
C PHE A 15 11.92 -15.17 -28.13
N TYR A 16 11.47 -14.65 -27.00
CA TYR A 16 11.41 -13.22 -26.62
C TYR A 16 10.15 -12.43 -27.04
N LEU A 17 8.97 -13.03 -26.91
CA LEU A 17 7.81 -12.29 -26.40
C LEU A 17 7.49 -12.77 -24.97
N VAL A 18 8.51 -12.82 -24.11
CA VAL A 18 8.25 -12.49 -22.71
C VAL A 18 8.08 -10.99 -22.72
N ALA A 19 6.86 -10.52 -22.98
CA ALA A 19 6.51 -9.15 -22.66
C ALA A 19 6.82 -9.00 -21.16
N SER A 20 7.92 -8.31 -20.83
CA SER A 20 8.22 -7.93 -19.46
C SER A 20 7.01 -7.14 -18.98
N GLN A 21 6.13 -7.79 -18.22
CA GLN A 21 5.02 -7.12 -17.57
C GLN A 21 5.65 -6.07 -16.67
N THR A 22 5.47 -4.80 -17.02
CA THR A 22 5.87 -3.73 -16.13
C THR A 22 5.05 -3.90 -14.85
N PRO A 23 5.70 -3.88 -13.66
CA PRO A 23 4.96 -3.87 -12.41
C PRO A 23 3.96 -2.71 -12.45
N THR A 24 2.69 -2.99 -12.16
CA THR A 24 1.65 -1.97 -12.08
C THR A 24 1.16 -1.86 -10.64
N VAL A 25 0.82 -0.65 -10.23
CA VAL A 25 0.16 -0.43 -8.94
C VAL A 25 -1.25 -1.03 -9.02
N PRO A 26 -1.66 -1.89 -8.07
CA PRO A 26 -3.01 -2.44 -8.05
C PRO A 26 -4.09 -1.35 -8.02
N SER A 27 -5.26 -1.64 -8.59
CA SER A 27 -6.42 -0.74 -8.49
C SER A 27 -6.91 -0.67 -7.05
N ILE A 28 -7.46 0.49 -6.64
CA ILE A 28 -8.14 0.64 -5.33
C ILE A 28 -9.43 -0.18 -5.22
N GLU A 29 -9.91 -0.75 -6.33
CA GLU A 29 -11.06 -1.65 -6.40
C GLU A 29 -10.64 -3.13 -6.52
N ASP A 30 -9.34 -3.41 -6.60
CA ASP A 30 -8.84 -4.78 -6.66
C ASP A 30 -9.09 -5.50 -5.33
N LYS A 31 -9.84 -6.60 -5.37
CA LYS A 31 -10.26 -7.32 -4.15
C LYS A 31 -9.07 -7.84 -3.36
N LYS A 32 -8.03 -8.35 -4.03
CA LYS A 32 -6.85 -8.90 -3.37
C LYS A 32 -6.05 -7.80 -2.67
N PHE A 33 -5.90 -6.64 -3.31
CA PHE A 33 -5.27 -5.46 -2.73
C PHE A 33 -6.02 -4.97 -1.49
N ILE A 34 -7.35 -4.91 -1.55
CA ILE A 34 -8.20 -4.52 -0.42
C ILE A 34 -8.02 -5.50 0.75
N GLU A 35 -8.13 -6.81 0.47
CA GLU A 35 -7.97 -7.87 1.45
C GLU A 35 -6.58 -7.83 2.09
N ASP A 36 -5.52 -7.67 1.30
CA ASP A 36 -4.14 -7.61 1.80
C ASP A 36 -3.90 -6.38 2.68
N CYS A 37 -4.44 -5.21 2.30
CA CYS A 37 -4.36 -4.01 3.12
C CYS A 37 -5.03 -4.22 4.49
N VAL A 38 -6.27 -4.73 4.50
CA VAL A 38 -7.05 -4.91 5.73
C VAL A 38 -6.47 -6.03 6.60
N ALA A 39 -6.07 -7.15 5.99
CA ALA A 39 -5.50 -8.29 6.70
C ALA A 39 -4.17 -7.92 7.37
N ALA A 40 -3.27 -7.22 6.67
CA ALA A 40 -1.99 -6.79 7.22
C ALA A 40 -2.15 -5.79 8.37
N HIS A 41 -3.06 -4.80 8.26
CA HIS A 41 -3.34 -3.90 9.39
C HIS A 41 -3.86 -4.66 10.60
N ASN A 42 -4.87 -5.52 10.42
CA ASN A 42 -5.45 -6.27 11.52
C ASN A 42 -4.48 -7.32 12.10
N GLU A 43 -3.56 -7.89 11.31
CA GLU A 43 -2.46 -8.73 11.82
C GLU A 43 -1.59 -7.94 12.82
N MET A 44 -1.17 -6.73 12.47
CA MET A 44 -0.35 -5.89 13.36
C MET A 44 -1.11 -5.47 14.61
N ARG A 45 -2.38 -5.03 14.46
CA ARG A 45 -3.24 -4.60 15.57
C ARG A 45 -3.51 -5.70 16.60
N ARG A 46 -3.51 -6.96 16.17
CA ARG A 46 -3.70 -8.14 17.06
C ARG A 46 -2.45 -8.51 17.84
N THR A 47 -1.27 -8.03 17.44
CA THR A 47 0.02 -8.44 18.00
C THR A 47 0.73 -7.33 18.78
N VAL A 48 -0.01 -6.28 19.15
CA VAL A 48 0.51 -5.16 19.95
C VAL A 48 0.91 -5.62 21.36
N GLN A 49 1.98 -5.00 21.88
CA GLN A 49 2.45 -5.19 23.25
C GLN A 49 2.67 -3.80 23.89
N PRO A 50 2.05 -3.49 25.04
CA PRO A 50 1.09 -4.32 25.77
C PRO A 50 -0.21 -4.57 24.98
N SER A 51 -0.96 -5.61 25.37
CA SER A 51 -2.23 -5.94 24.73
C SER A 51 -3.24 -4.81 24.91
N ALA A 52 -3.93 -4.43 23.83
CA ALA A 52 -4.96 -3.40 23.87
C ALA A 52 -6.33 -3.98 24.29
N ALA A 53 -7.00 -3.31 25.22
CA ALA A 53 -8.33 -3.71 25.71
C ALA A 53 -9.49 -3.29 24.77
N ASN A 54 -9.26 -2.31 23.90
CA ASN A 54 -10.29 -1.66 23.08
C ASN A 54 -9.87 -1.48 21.60
N MET A 55 -8.94 -2.30 21.11
CA MET A 55 -8.49 -2.24 19.71
C MET A 55 -9.64 -2.57 18.76
N LYS A 56 -10.03 -1.64 17.89
CA LYS A 56 -11.11 -1.87 16.94
C LYS A 56 -10.66 -2.73 15.76
N TYR A 57 -11.59 -3.49 15.19
CA TYR A 57 -11.35 -4.17 13.91
C TYR A 57 -11.36 -3.16 12.77
N MET A 58 -10.34 -3.18 11.91
CA MET A 58 -10.23 -2.26 10.78
C MET A 58 -10.91 -2.85 9.54
N THR A 59 -11.65 -2.04 8.80
CA THR A 59 -12.31 -2.40 7.54
C THR A 59 -11.90 -1.44 6.43
N TRP A 60 -12.11 -1.86 5.18
CA TRP A 60 -11.90 -0.99 4.03
C TRP A 60 -12.98 0.10 3.95
N ASP A 61 -12.58 1.30 3.54
CA ASP A 61 -13.49 2.41 3.24
C ASP A 61 -13.16 2.95 1.84
N GLU A 62 -14.14 2.89 0.94
CA GLU A 62 -13.97 3.31 -0.46
C GLU A 62 -13.74 4.83 -0.61
N GLY A 63 -14.33 5.65 0.27
CA GLY A 63 -14.14 7.09 0.26
C GLY A 63 -12.71 7.45 0.62
N LEU A 64 -12.15 6.81 1.65
CA LEU A 64 -10.74 6.95 2.03
C LEU A 64 -9.80 6.49 0.91
N ALA A 65 -10.11 5.38 0.24
CA ALA A 65 -9.31 4.87 -0.87
C ALA A 65 -9.27 5.84 -2.07
N LYS A 66 -10.42 6.47 -2.40
CA LYS A 66 -10.51 7.50 -3.46
C LYS A 66 -9.67 8.73 -3.11
N THR A 67 -9.72 9.19 -1.87
CA THR A 67 -8.88 10.30 -1.38
C THR A 67 -7.40 9.96 -1.47
N ALA A 68 -6.99 8.78 -0.99
CA ALA A 68 -5.61 8.32 -1.05
C ALA A 68 -5.10 8.22 -2.50
N LYS A 69 -5.88 7.65 -3.42
CA LYS A 69 -5.55 7.59 -4.86
C LYS A 69 -5.38 8.98 -5.47
N SER A 70 -6.30 9.91 -5.16
CA SER A 70 -6.24 11.28 -5.68
C SER A 70 -4.95 12.00 -5.23
N TRP A 71 -4.54 11.80 -3.98
CA TRP A 71 -3.31 12.38 -3.46
C TRP A 71 -2.05 11.71 -4.02
N ALA A 72 -2.01 10.37 -4.00
CA ALA A 72 -0.87 9.58 -4.49
C ALA A 72 -0.56 9.87 -5.97
N ASN A 73 -1.57 10.14 -6.81
CA ASN A 73 -1.40 10.51 -8.21
C ASN A 73 -0.62 11.83 -8.42
N LYS A 74 -0.46 12.67 -7.39
CA LYS A 74 0.39 13.87 -7.46
C LYS A 74 1.87 13.55 -7.34
N CYS A 75 2.23 12.32 -6.96
CA CYS A 75 3.60 11.84 -6.83
C CYS A 75 4.48 12.71 -5.91
N LYS A 76 3.92 13.16 -4.78
CA LYS A 76 4.62 13.97 -3.79
C LYS A 76 4.80 13.20 -2.48
N PHE A 77 6.00 13.25 -1.92
CA PHE A 77 6.28 12.70 -0.60
C PHE A 77 6.02 13.73 0.50
N GLU A 78 4.78 14.18 0.58
CA GLU A 78 4.31 15.12 1.59
C GLU A 78 2.86 14.76 1.96
N HIS A 79 2.42 15.15 3.16
CA HIS A 79 1.07 14.83 3.63
C HIS A 79 -0.01 15.60 2.87
N ASN A 80 -1.15 14.96 2.64
CA ASN A 80 -2.31 15.60 2.07
C ASN A 80 -2.88 16.64 3.04
N TYR A 81 -3.07 17.86 2.56
CA TYR A 81 -3.79 18.87 3.33
C TYR A 81 -5.29 18.56 3.31
N CYS A 82 -5.77 17.97 4.41
CA CYS A 82 -7.14 17.54 4.60
C CYS A 82 -7.87 18.33 5.72
N PRO A 83 -8.42 19.52 5.43
CA PRO A 83 -9.29 20.22 6.36
C PRO A 83 -10.55 19.43 6.68
N ALA A 84 -11.27 19.87 7.72
CA ALA A 84 -12.43 19.16 8.20
C ALA A 84 -13.48 18.89 7.11
N ASN A 85 -13.97 17.65 7.04
CA ASN A 85 -14.96 17.17 6.06
C ASN A 85 -14.57 17.34 4.57
N ARG A 86 -13.29 17.61 4.25
CA ARG A 86 -12.83 17.74 2.85
C ARG A 86 -12.39 16.41 2.23
N CYS A 87 -11.85 15.52 3.06
CA CYS A 87 -11.23 14.26 2.60
C CYS A 87 -12.11 13.03 2.80
N HIS A 88 -13.23 13.18 3.51
CA HIS A 88 -14.27 12.18 3.62
C HIS A 88 -15.61 12.85 3.95
N PRO A 89 -16.75 12.40 3.40
CA PRO A 89 -18.05 13.02 3.67
C PRO A 89 -18.56 12.81 5.10
N THR A 90 -18.11 11.76 5.79
CA THR A 90 -18.59 11.42 7.14
C THR A 90 -17.55 11.65 8.24
N PHE A 91 -16.26 11.67 7.90
CA PHE A 91 -15.21 11.87 8.90
C PHE A 91 -14.76 13.32 8.90
N ALA A 92 -14.89 13.96 10.06
CA ALA A 92 -14.37 15.30 10.27
C ALA A 92 -12.87 15.34 10.02
N TYR A 93 -12.11 14.36 10.48
CA TYR A 93 -10.66 14.28 10.30
C TYR A 93 -10.26 12.87 9.85
N VAL A 94 -9.23 12.80 9.02
CA VAL A 94 -8.69 11.56 8.45
C VAL A 94 -7.18 11.57 8.63
N GLY A 95 -6.62 10.50 9.18
CA GLY A 95 -5.17 10.30 9.29
C GLY A 95 -4.57 9.80 7.97
N GLU A 96 -3.23 9.88 7.84
CA GLU A 96 -2.54 9.46 6.63
C GLU A 96 -1.17 8.87 6.96
N ASN A 97 -0.87 7.71 6.39
CA ASN A 97 0.46 7.13 6.34
C ASN A 97 0.92 7.05 4.87
N ILE A 98 2.18 7.40 4.61
CA ILE A 98 2.77 7.38 3.26
C ILE A 98 3.98 6.44 3.26
N TRP A 99 4.14 5.68 2.18
CA TRP A 99 5.30 4.84 1.95
C TRP A 99 5.81 5.06 0.52
N LEU A 100 7.14 5.08 0.37
CA LEU A 100 7.81 5.10 -0.91
C LEU A 100 8.82 3.96 -0.98
N GLY A 101 8.93 3.38 -2.17
CA GLY A 101 9.91 2.35 -2.47
C GLY A 101 9.76 1.85 -3.89
N ILE A 102 10.35 0.68 -4.15
CA ILE A 102 10.50 0.15 -5.50
C ILE A 102 9.29 -0.71 -5.87
N LEU A 103 8.65 -0.42 -7.00
CA LEU A 103 7.34 -0.99 -7.37
C LEU A 103 7.34 -2.51 -7.56
N TYR A 104 8.39 -3.11 -8.14
CA TYR A 104 8.43 -4.57 -8.34
C TYR A 104 8.57 -5.38 -7.04
N GLN A 105 8.93 -4.73 -5.94
CA GLN A 105 8.99 -5.36 -4.61
C GLN A 105 7.75 -5.05 -3.79
N TYR A 106 6.82 -4.23 -4.30
CA TYR A 106 5.72 -3.72 -3.50
C TYR A 106 4.61 -4.77 -3.34
N ILE A 107 4.26 -5.02 -2.08
CA ILE A 107 2.96 -5.54 -1.65
C ILE A 107 2.50 -4.73 -0.42
N PRO A 108 1.19 -4.61 -0.15
CA PRO A 108 0.69 -3.79 0.97
C PRO A 108 1.32 -4.12 2.32
N ALA A 109 1.54 -5.42 2.59
CA ALA A 109 2.12 -5.89 3.84
C ALA A 109 3.53 -5.33 4.11
N ILE A 110 4.33 -5.03 3.07
CA ILE A 110 5.67 -4.46 3.25
C ILE A 110 5.58 -3.02 3.79
N ALA A 111 4.73 -2.18 3.19
CA ALA A 111 4.52 -0.82 3.66
C ALA A 111 3.98 -0.79 5.10
N ILE A 112 2.95 -1.61 5.37
CA ILE A 112 2.30 -1.68 6.68
C ILE A 112 3.26 -2.18 7.76
N ARG A 113 4.06 -3.21 7.48
CA ARG A 113 5.11 -3.69 8.40
C ARG A 113 6.20 -2.66 8.60
N SER A 114 6.59 -1.91 7.57
CA SER A 114 7.55 -0.81 7.71
C SER A 114 7.04 0.25 8.67
N TRP A 115 5.79 0.68 8.55
CA TRP A 115 5.14 1.60 9.49
C TRP A 115 5.07 1.02 10.90
N TYR A 116 4.65 -0.24 11.04
CA TYR A 116 4.56 -0.91 12.34
C TYR A 116 5.91 -1.05 13.04
N ASN A 117 6.99 -1.28 12.27
CA ASN A 117 8.34 -1.47 12.80
C ASN A 117 8.94 -0.22 13.45
N GLU A 118 8.33 0.96 13.30
CA GLU A 118 8.68 2.13 14.11
C GLU A 118 8.46 1.90 15.61
N ARG A 119 7.70 0.86 16.01
CA ARG A 119 7.57 0.41 17.41
C ARG A 119 8.90 0.24 18.14
N GLN A 120 9.97 -0.09 17.41
CA GLN A 120 11.30 -0.25 18.01
C GLN A 120 11.85 1.05 18.61
N PHE A 121 11.31 2.20 18.20
CA PHE A 121 11.66 3.53 18.69
C PHE A 121 10.63 4.12 19.66
N TYR A 122 9.53 3.41 19.90
CA TYR A 122 8.40 3.86 20.71
C TYR A 122 8.32 3.10 22.04
N THR A 123 8.29 3.84 23.15
CA THR A 123 8.08 3.27 24.48
C THR A 123 6.66 3.55 24.94
N TYR A 124 5.82 2.51 25.02
CA TYR A 124 4.40 2.66 25.32
C TYR A 124 4.12 3.25 26.73
N SER A 125 4.85 2.80 27.75
CA SER A 125 4.63 3.23 29.15
C SER A 125 4.86 4.72 29.36
N SER A 126 5.82 5.32 28.65
CA SER A 126 6.17 6.73 28.74
C SER A 126 5.66 7.56 27.55
N GLN A 127 5.06 6.91 26.56
CA GLN A 127 4.63 7.48 25.27
C GLN A 127 5.76 8.24 24.54
N GLN A 128 7.02 7.87 24.81
CA GLN A 128 8.18 8.52 24.20
C GLN A 128 8.53 7.90 22.86
N CYS A 129 8.85 8.75 21.89
CA CYS A 129 9.40 8.37 20.60
C CYS A 129 10.81 8.91 20.46
N THR A 130 11.76 8.04 20.11
CA THR A 130 13.17 8.43 19.95
C THR A 130 13.55 8.79 18.51
N LYS A 131 12.68 8.49 17.55
CA LYS A 131 12.85 8.82 16.11
C LYS A 131 11.51 9.19 15.48
N VAL A 132 11.07 8.42 14.47
CA VAL A 132 9.74 8.52 13.85
C VAL A 132 8.89 7.37 14.40
N CYS A 133 7.70 7.69 14.90
CA CYS A 133 6.74 6.71 15.42
C CYS A 133 5.29 7.01 15.00
N GLY A 134 5.08 8.04 14.18
CA GLY A 134 3.75 8.49 13.77
C GLY A 134 3.01 7.42 12.96
N HIS A 135 3.73 6.70 12.10
CA HIS A 135 3.10 5.66 11.31
C HIS A 135 2.72 4.46 12.18
N TYR A 136 3.59 4.04 13.10
CA TYR A 136 3.29 2.96 14.05
C TYR A 136 2.08 3.28 14.93
N THR A 137 2.03 4.47 15.51
CA THR A 137 0.91 4.87 16.38
C THR A 137 -0.40 4.91 15.59
N GLN A 138 -0.38 5.40 14.35
CA GLN A 138 -1.57 5.42 13.48
C GLN A 138 -2.05 4.02 13.04
N VAL A 139 -1.15 3.05 12.80
CA VAL A 139 -1.55 1.67 12.51
C VAL A 139 -2.36 1.04 13.65
N ASN A 140 -2.10 1.48 14.89
CA ASN A 140 -2.63 0.87 16.13
C ASN A 140 -3.67 1.73 16.87
N ILE A 141 -4.33 2.69 16.21
CA ILE A 141 -5.41 3.50 16.83
C ILE A 141 -6.74 2.77 16.95
#